data_AF-A0A1F3U0K7-F1
#
_entry.id   AF-A0A1F3U0K7-F1
#
_cell.length_a   1.000
_cell.length_b   1.000
_cell.length_c   1.000
_cell.angle_alpha   90.00
_cell.angle_beta   90.00
_cell.angle_gamma   90.00
#
_symmetry.space_group_name_H-M   'P 1'
#
loop_
_entity.id
_entity.type
_entity.pdbx_description
1 polymer ?
#
loop_
_entity_poly.entity_id
_entity_poly.type
_entity_poly.pdbx_seq_one_letter_code
_entity_poly.pdbx_strand_id
1 'polypeptide(L)'
;MSFVHVKALTMTIIFACFAFSSVVNAQKAKTATSQKMTKPNDMPAAPTTAEAAKDVVTQEVKYVMTSNPSEEKFEDMPLMKSRTLVAAETSIELKDVSHGLRKKAIFGLVPVRVYTAQFFAANPEKLVRTEDGFLASLKEAGPIQLRLTFLRDLPGQKIADSFKDGLEANKISTKTMSPELAKVMSEVTAIKQFSKETSYSITAVWKGNQASLLLEDPTEIKSITGNQEFADHFFAIWFGKPADGKLADLKKELIK
;
A
#
# COMPACT_ATOMS: atom_id res chain seq x y z
N MET A 1 1.82 34.45 -43.50
CA MET A 1 2.01 34.32 -42.05
C MET A 1 2.41 32.88 -41.76
N SER A 2 3.53 32.73 -41.08
CA SER A 2 4.41 31.56 -41.14
C SER A 2 3.97 30.40 -40.23
N PHE A 3 4.06 29.19 -40.77
CA PHE A 3 3.99 27.93 -40.02
C PHE A 3 5.27 27.71 -39.22
N VAL A 4 5.18 27.48 -37.92
CA VAL A 4 6.32 27.06 -37.08
C VAL A 4 6.16 25.59 -36.74
N HIS A 5 7.04 24.78 -37.33
CA HIS A 5 7.28 23.37 -36.98
C HIS A 5 7.99 23.30 -35.62
N VAL A 6 7.45 22.54 -34.67
CA VAL A 6 8.15 22.17 -33.43
C VAL A 6 8.59 20.71 -33.56
N LYS A 7 9.92 20.50 -33.55
CA LYS A 7 10.58 19.19 -33.58
C LYS A 7 10.45 18.50 -32.23
N ALA A 8 10.05 17.23 -32.25
CA ALA A 8 10.09 16.34 -31.10
C ALA A 8 11.55 15.94 -30.78
N LEU A 9 11.93 16.07 -29.52
CA LEU A 9 13.24 15.66 -28.98
C LEU A 9 13.07 14.29 -28.31
N THR A 10 13.62 13.24 -28.92
CA THR A 10 13.63 11.89 -28.36
C THR A 10 14.78 11.78 -27.36
N MET A 11 14.46 11.55 -26.08
CA MET A 11 15.44 11.41 -25.01
C MET A 11 15.70 9.93 -24.71
N THR A 12 16.87 9.44 -25.13
CA THR A 12 17.36 8.09 -24.86
C THR A 12 17.91 8.02 -23.43
N ILE A 13 17.33 7.17 -22.58
CA ILE A 13 17.82 6.90 -21.22
C ILE A 13 18.71 5.66 -21.27
N ILE A 14 19.99 5.83 -20.95
CA ILE A 14 20.98 4.76 -20.78
C ILE A 14 20.92 4.29 -19.33
N PHE A 15 20.56 3.01 -19.10
CA PHE A 15 20.63 2.37 -17.79
C PHE A 15 22.04 1.82 -17.57
N ALA A 16 22.78 2.39 -16.61
CA ALA A 16 24.04 1.83 -16.12
C ALA A 16 23.75 0.89 -14.93
N CYS A 17 24.08 -0.39 -15.09
CA CYS A 17 24.04 -1.38 -14.02
C CYS A 17 25.18 -1.13 -13.01
N PHE A 18 24.84 -0.82 -11.76
CA PHE A 18 25.77 -0.93 -10.63
C PHE A 18 25.33 -2.12 -9.77
N ALA A 19 26.16 -3.16 -9.75
CA ALA A 19 26.04 -4.28 -8.83
C ALA A 19 26.74 -3.91 -7.51
N PHE A 20 25.99 -3.81 -6.41
CA PHE A 20 26.54 -3.70 -5.05
C PHE A 20 26.50 -5.07 -4.39
N SER A 21 27.67 -5.63 -4.11
CA SER A 21 27.83 -6.83 -3.28
C SER A 21 27.77 -6.42 -1.80
N SER A 22 26.87 -7.03 -1.03
CA SER A 22 26.81 -6.87 0.43
C SER A 22 27.70 -7.92 1.09
N VAL A 23 28.70 -7.44 1.85
CA VAL A 23 29.54 -8.23 2.74
C VAL A 23 28.82 -8.41 4.07
N VAL A 24 28.54 -9.66 4.46
CA VAL A 24 28.01 -10.04 5.77
C VAL A 24 29.17 -10.06 6.77
N ASN A 25 29.05 -9.31 7.86
CA ASN A 25 29.98 -9.36 8.98
C ASN A 25 29.31 -10.09 10.16
N ALA A 26 29.82 -11.28 10.48
CA ALA A 26 29.42 -12.09 11.62
C ALA A 26 30.51 -12.03 12.69
N GLN A 27 30.14 -11.78 13.95
CA GLN A 27 30.90 -12.02 15.18
C GLN A 27 30.03 -11.56 16.37
N LYS A 28 29.95 -12.17 17.56
CA LYS A 28 30.52 -13.39 18.15
C LYS A 28 29.72 -13.60 19.46
N ALA A 29 29.07 -14.74 19.65
CA ALA A 29 28.51 -15.10 20.96
C ALA A 29 29.63 -15.69 21.84
N LYS A 30 29.77 -15.18 23.08
CA LYS A 30 30.69 -15.71 24.10
C LYS A 30 29.93 -16.71 24.99
N THR A 31 30.49 -17.91 25.02
CA THR A 31 30.16 -19.03 25.90
C THR A 31 30.56 -18.72 27.35
N ALA A 32 29.74 -19.15 28.32
CA ALA A 32 30.18 -19.41 29.68
C ALA A 32 29.52 -20.70 30.19
N THR A 33 30.38 -21.66 30.47
CA THR A 33 30.13 -23.00 31.00
C THR A 33 29.84 -22.95 32.50
N SER A 34 28.90 -23.77 32.99
CA SER A 34 29.08 -24.43 34.29
C SER A 34 28.30 -25.74 34.36
N GLN A 35 28.97 -26.74 34.92
CA GLN A 35 28.65 -28.17 34.95
C GLN A 35 27.67 -28.51 36.08
N LYS A 36 26.89 -29.58 35.91
CA LYS A 36 26.64 -30.54 37.00
C LYS A 36 26.29 -31.94 36.47
N MET A 37 27.06 -32.92 36.90
CA MET A 37 26.89 -34.36 36.64
C MET A 37 25.74 -34.95 37.46
N THR A 38 24.98 -35.88 36.85
CA THR A 38 24.51 -37.14 37.47
C THR A 38 24.22 -38.21 36.40
N LYS A 39 24.36 -39.47 36.82
CA LYS A 39 24.56 -40.77 36.10
C LYS A 39 23.38 -41.29 35.23
N PRO A 40 23.59 -42.40 34.46
CA PRO A 40 22.85 -42.76 33.25
C PRO A 40 21.65 -43.68 33.49
N ASN A 41 20.66 -43.60 32.60
CA ASN A 41 19.77 -44.70 32.27
C ASN A 41 19.56 -44.72 30.75
N ASP A 42 19.80 -45.90 30.19
CA ASP A 42 19.69 -46.23 28.78
C ASP A 42 18.27 -46.04 28.24
N MET A 43 18.14 -45.29 27.14
CA MET A 43 17.04 -45.42 26.17
C MET A 43 17.53 -45.01 24.77
N PRO A 44 17.07 -45.69 23.71
CA PRO A 44 17.60 -45.55 22.36
C PRO A 44 17.25 -44.20 21.72
N ALA A 45 18.25 -43.64 21.03
CA ALA A 45 18.23 -42.35 20.38
C ALA A 45 17.18 -42.28 19.24
N ALA A 46 16.29 -41.29 19.32
CA ALA A 46 15.52 -40.83 18.17
C ALA A 46 16.42 -39.99 17.24
N PRO A 47 16.31 -40.12 15.91
CA PRO A 47 17.12 -39.34 14.98
C PRO A 47 16.70 -37.86 15.02
N THR A 48 17.59 -37.01 15.51
CA THR A 48 17.50 -35.55 15.41
C THR A 48 17.75 -35.14 13.96
N THR A 49 16.70 -34.99 13.18
CA THR A 49 16.77 -34.37 11.85
C THR A 49 16.91 -32.86 12.04
N ALA A 50 18.16 -32.38 12.05
CA ALA A 50 18.46 -30.96 11.89
C ALA A 50 18.12 -30.56 10.45
N GLU A 51 16.91 -30.05 10.25
CA GLU A 51 16.45 -29.51 8.97
C GLU A 51 17.21 -28.21 8.69
N ALA A 52 18.04 -28.25 7.64
CA ALA A 52 18.83 -27.13 7.18
C ALA A 52 17.92 -25.99 6.71
N ALA A 53 17.97 -24.86 7.41
CA ALA A 53 17.39 -23.60 6.95
C ALA A 53 18.06 -23.21 5.62
N LYS A 54 17.35 -23.40 4.52
CA LYS A 54 17.78 -22.92 3.20
C LYS A 54 17.59 -21.41 3.17
N ASP A 55 18.68 -20.69 2.91
CA ASP A 55 18.67 -19.26 2.61
C ASP A 55 17.75 -18.99 1.40
N VAL A 56 16.54 -18.51 1.69
CA VAL A 56 15.62 -18.01 0.66
C VAL A 56 16.08 -16.61 0.27
N VAL A 57 16.87 -16.53 -0.80
CA VAL A 57 17.21 -15.27 -1.46
C VAL A 57 15.92 -14.65 -1.97
N THR A 58 15.46 -13.60 -1.29
CA THR A 58 14.25 -12.86 -1.67
C THR A 58 14.63 -11.90 -2.80
N GLN A 59 14.34 -12.25 -4.05
CA GLN A 59 14.51 -11.33 -5.17
C GLN A 59 13.53 -10.15 -5.04
N GLU A 60 14.07 -8.93 -5.10
CA GLU A 60 13.28 -7.71 -5.05
C GLU A 60 12.47 -7.56 -6.34
N VAL A 61 11.15 -7.61 -6.23
CA VAL A 61 10.25 -7.42 -7.38
C VAL A 61 10.15 -5.93 -7.66
N LYS A 62 10.61 -5.50 -8.84
CA LYS A 62 10.43 -4.14 -9.32
C LYS A 62 9.00 -3.96 -9.82
N TYR A 63 8.31 -2.94 -9.30
CA TYR A 63 6.97 -2.55 -9.72
C TYR A 63 7.03 -1.27 -10.55
N VAL A 64 6.21 -1.21 -11.60
CA VAL A 64 5.98 0.00 -12.39
C VAL A 64 4.48 0.20 -12.51
N MET A 65 4.04 1.44 -12.34
CA MET A 65 2.64 1.83 -12.53
C MET A 65 2.55 2.83 -13.68
N THR A 66 1.67 2.55 -14.64
CA THR A 66 1.36 3.50 -15.72
C THR A 66 -0.10 3.90 -15.65
N SER A 67 -0.42 5.09 -16.15
CA SER A 67 -1.77 5.67 -16.06
C SER A 67 -2.33 5.94 -17.45
N ASN A 68 -3.62 5.70 -17.62
CA ASN A 68 -4.39 6.07 -18.80
C ASN A 68 -5.37 7.19 -18.40
N PRO A 69 -5.06 8.46 -18.68
CA PRO A 69 -5.91 9.59 -18.27
C PRO A 69 -7.30 9.55 -18.90
N SER A 70 -8.29 10.07 -18.18
CA SER A 70 -9.63 10.38 -18.71
C SER A 70 -9.72 11.87 -19.06
N GLU A 71 -10.62 12.22 -19.99
CA GLU A 71 -11.03 13.62 -20.20
C GLU A 71 -11.98 14.11 -19.08
N GLU A 72 -12.57 13.18 -18.34
CA GLU A 72 -13.46 13.45 -17.22
C GLU A 72 -12.70 14.04 -16.03
N LYS A 73 -13.37 14.96 -15.33
CA LYS A 73 -12.87 15.57 -14.09
C LYS A 73 -13.87 15.36 -12.97
N PHE A 74 -13.33 15.23 -11.76
CA PHE A 74 -14.10 15.24 -10.52
C PHE A 74 -13.48 16.24 -9.55
N GLU A 75 -14.27 17.23 -9.10
CA GLU A 75 -13.79 18.33 -8.25
C GLU A 75 -12.55 19.04 -8.87
N ASP A 76 -12.63 19.32 -10.17
CA ASP A 76 -11.57 19.92 -11.01
C ASP A 76 -10.32 19.05 -11.22
N MET A 77 -10.23 17.88 -10.59
CA MET A 77 -9.11 16.96 -10.74
C MET A 77 -9.34 15.98 -11.89
N PRO A 78 -8.34 15.70 -12.73
CA PRO A 78 -8.45 14.71 -13.80
C PRO A 78 -8.61 13.31 -13.19
N LEU A 79 -9.59 12.57 -13.70
CA LEU A 79 -9.75 11.15 -13.42
C LEU A 79 -8.84 10.33 -14.34
N MET A 80 -8.51 9.11 -13.92
CA MET A 80 -7.88 8.12 -14.80
C MET A 80 -8.93 7.13 -15.28
N LYS A 81 -8.87 6.72 -16.55
CA LYS A 81 -9.71 5.66 -17.10
C LYS A 81 -9.27 4.27 -16.65
N SER A 82 -7.96 4.06 -16.58
CA SER A 82 -7.34 2.84 -16.06
C SER A 82 -5.91 3.09 -15.61
N ARG A 83 -5.36 2.12 -14.88
CA ARG A 83 -3.97 2.08 -14.41
C ARG A 83 -3.40 0.70 -14.72
N THR A 84 -2.14 0.60 -15.10
CA THR A 84 -1.51 -0.69 -15.39
C THR A 84 -0.38 -0.95 -14.43
N LEU A 85 -0.51 -2.03 -13.67
CA LEU A 85 0.52 -2.55 -12.79
C LEU A 85 1.41 -3.53 -13.56
N VAL A 86 2.69 -3.23 -13.66
CA VAL A 86 3.70 -4.14 -14.20
C VAL A 86 4.58 -4.64 -13.07
N ALA A 87 4.64 -5.96 -12.90
CA ALA A 87 5.47 -6.64 -11.91
C ALA A 87 6.19 -7.81 -12.58
N ALA A 88 7.53 -7.77 -12.58
CA ALA A 88 8.34 -8.70 -13.36
C ALA A 88 7.87 -8.74 -14.84
N GLU A 89 7.32 -9.87 -15.31
CA GLU A 89 6.82 -10.07 -16.68
C GLU A 89 5.29 -10.03 -16.79
N THR A 90 4.59 -9.75 -15.69
CA THR A 90 3.12 -9.68 -15.68
C THR A 90 2.65 -8.24 -15.76
N SER A 91 1.72 -7.97 -16.67
CA SER A 91 1.03 -6.68 -16.82
C SER A 91 -0.45 -6.88 -16.49
N ILE A 92 -0.95 -6.11 -15.51
CA ILE A 92 -2.33 -6.21 -15.02
C ILE A 92 -2.97 -4.83 -15.14
N GLU A 93 -4.03 -4.73 -15.93
CA GLU A 93 -4.85 -3.52 -16.00
C GLU A 93 -5.80 -3.45 -14.79
N LEU A 94 -5.84 -2.30 -14.13
CA LEU A 94 -6.77 -1.92 -13.09
C LEU A 94 -7.77 -0.95 -13.71
N LYS A 95 -9.04 -1.35 -13.71
CA LYS A 95 -10.15 -0.59 -14.28
C LYS A 95 -10.68 0.38 -13.24
N ASP A 96 -11.07 1.57 -13.67
CA ASP A 96 -11.80 2.51 -12.81
C ASP A 96 -13.10 1.87 -12.31
N VAL A 97 -13.36 1.96 -11.02
CA VAL A 97 -14.55 1.39 -10.36
C VAL A 97 -15.47 2.49 -9.90
N SER A 98 -14.92 3.46 -9.16
CA SER A 98 -15.68 4.51 -8.50
C SER A 98 -14.75 5.64 -8.05
N HIS A 99 -15.33 6.78 -7.73
CA HIS A 99 -14.61 7.89 -7.14
C HIS A 99 -15.48 8.65 -6.15
N GLY A 100 -14.86 9.39 -5.24
CA GLY A 100 -15.56 10.17 -4.23
C GLY A 100 -14.71 11.24 -3.56
N LEU A 101 -15.35 12.11 -2.80
CA LEU A 101 -14.71 13.26 -2.17
C LEU A 101 -14.56 13.06 -0.66
N ARG A 102 -13.32 13.08 -0.16
CA ARG A 102 -13.07 13.19 1.27
C ARG A 102 -13.28 14.62 1.72
N LYS A 103 -14.23 14.81 2.63
CA LYS A 103 -14.37 16.05 3.43
C LYS A 103 -13.99 15.77 4.87
N LYS A 104 -13.50 16.76 5.64
CA LYS A 104 -13.33 16.66 7.09
C LYS A 104 -14.08 17.78 7.78
N ALA A 105 -14.84 17.47 8.83
CA ALA A 105 -15.46 18.49 9.67
C ALA A 105 -14.41 19.09 10.61
N ILE A 106 -14.36 20.41 10.71
CA ILE A 106 -13.48 21.13 11.65
C ILE A 106 -14.39 21.85 12.64
N PHE A 107 -14.48 21.35 13.88
CA PHE A 107 -15.18 21.95 15.04
C PHE A 107 -16.32 22.95 14.71
N GLY A 108 -17.46 22.45 14.20
CA GLY A 108 -18.65 23.27 13.94
C GLY A 108 -18.59 24.15 12.68
N LEU A 109 -17.49 24.12 11.94
CA LEU A 109 -17.32 24.83 10.67
C LEU A 109 -17.77 23.97 9.48
N VAL A 110 -17.96 24.65 8.35
CA VAL A 110 -18.24 24.05 7.05
C VAL A 110 -17.19 22.96 6.74
N PRO A 111 -17.61 21.73 6.35
CA PRO A 111 -16.69 20.66 6.01
C PRO A 111 -15.69 21.08 4.93
N VAL A 112 -14.41 20.87 5.19
CA VAL A 112 -13.35 21.19 4.23
C VAL A 112 -13.09 20.01 3.30
N ARG A 113 -12.85 20.30 2.02
CA ARG A 113 -12.41 19.30 1.03
C ARG A 113 -10.94 18.93 1.28
N VAL A 114 -10.63 17.64 1.20
CA VAL A 114 -9.29 17.10 1.54
C VAL A 114 -8.64 16.51 0.29
N TYR A 115 -9.24 15.47 -0.27
CA TYR A 115 -8.77 14.80 -1.48
C TYR A 115 -9.98 14.20 -2.23
N THR A 116 -9.82 13.98 -3.53
CA THR A 116 -10.63 13.01 -4.27
C THR A 116 -9.98 11.64 -4.14
N ALA A 117 -10.79 10.59 -3.97
CA ALA A 117 -10.33 9.21 -4.01
C ALA A 117 -10.91 8.56 -5.26
N GLN A 118 -10.07 7.88 -6.02
CA GLN A 118 -10.46 7.07 -7.16
C GLN A 118 -10.03 5.63 -6.91
N PHE A 119 -10.98 4.71 -7.04
CA PHE A 119 -10.81 3.30 -6.73
C PHE A 119 -10.74 2.48 -8.02
N PHE A 120 -9.72 1.63 -8.11
CA PHE A 120 -9.48 0.74 -9.24
C PHE A 120 -9.40 -0.70 -8.78
N ALA A 121 -9.81 -1.62 -9.65
CA ALA A 121 -9.69 -3.06 -9.44
C ALA A 121 -9.38 -3.79 -10.74
N ALA A 122 -8.63 -4.88 -10.68
CA ALA A 122 -8.38 -5.73 -11.84
C ALA A 122 -9.67 -6.42 -12.32
N ASN A 123 -10.48 -6.92 -11.37
CA ASN A 123 -11.75 -7.62 -11.62
C ASN A 123 -12.90 -6.97 -10.83
N PRO A 124 -13.39 -5.77 -11.24
CA PRO A 124 -14.43 -5.04 -10.51
C PRO A 124 -15.73 -5.81 -10.29
N GLU A 125 -16.04 -6.76 -11.17
CA GLU A 125 -17.24 -7.61 -11.08
C GLU A 125 -17.20 -8.61 -9.91
N LYS A 126 -16.04 -8.80 -9.29
CA LYS A 126 -15.87 -9.64 -8.08
C LYS A 126 -16.14 -8.88 -6.78
N LEU A 127 -16.28 -7.55 -6.85
CA LEU A 127 -16.56 -6.73 -5.68
C LEU A 127 -18.00 -6.90 -5.22
N VAL A 128 -18.18 -7.11 -3.92
CA VAL A 128 -19.49 -7.16 -3.27
C VAL A 128 -19.87 -5.74 -2.85
N ARG A 129 -20.77 -5.10 -3.61
CA ARG A 129 -21.20 -3.69 -3.45
C ARG A 129 -22.18 -3.47 -2.28
N THR A 130 -21.79 -3.94 -1.10
CA THR A 130 -22.54 -3.77 0.15
C THR A 130 -21.62 -3.25 1.25
N GLU A 131 -22.17 -2.53 2.22
CA GLU A 131 -21.41 -1.94 3.32
C GLU A 131 -20.55 -2.95 4.09
N ASP A 132 -21.08 -4.17 4.31
CA ASP A 132 -20.42 -5.21 5.10
C ASP A 132 -19.56 -6.16 4.24
N GLY A 133 -19.93 -6.34 2.95
CA GLY A 133 -19.25 -7.29 2.05
C GLY A 133 -18.07 -6.71 1.28
N PHE A 134 -18.00 -5.38 1.11
CA PHE A 134 -17.04 -4.76 0.19
C PHE A 134 -15.59 -5.05 0.59
N LEU A 135 -15.23 -4.80 1.86
CA LEU A 135 -13.88 -5.01 2.37
C LEU A 135 -13.43 -6.48 2.20
N ALA A 136 -14.31 -7.44 2.50
CA ALA A 136 -14.01 -8.87 2.39
C ALA A 136 -13.84 -9.32 0.93
N SER A 137 -14.41 -8.59 -0.03
CA SER A 137 -14.34 -8.94 -1.46
C SER A 137 -13.14 -8.36 -2.20
N LEU A 138 -12.36 -7.46 -1.57
CA LEU A 138 -11.25 -6.75 -2.23
C LEU A 138 -10.21 -7.71 -2.81
N LYS A 139 -9.88 -8.77 -2.07
CA LYS A 139 -8.92 -9.79 -2.50
C LYS A 139 -9.37 -10.50 -3.78
N GLU A 140 -10.66 -10.77 -3.90
CA GLU A 140 -11.21 -11.54 -5.03
C GLU A 140 -11.31 -10.70 -6.30
N ALA A 141 -11.27 -9.38 -6.17
CA ALA A 141 -11.06 -8.45 -7.27
C ALA A 141 -9.63 -8.47 -7.83
N GLY A 142 -8.69 -9.21 -7.21
CA GLY A 142 -7.28 -9.21 -7.59
C GLY A 142 -6.57 -7.95 -7.09
N PRO A 143 -5.54 -7.45 -7.79
CA PRO A 143 -4.94 -6.17 -7.42
C PRO A 143 -5.97 -5.04 -7.42
N ILE A 144 -5.94 -4.22 -6.37
CA ILE A 144 -6.76 -3.03 -6.24
C ILE A 144 -5.89 -1.80 -6.02
N GLN A 145 -6.41 -0.62 -6.33
CA GLN A 145 -5.73 0.63 -6.02
C GLN A 145 -6.71 1.68 -5.52
N LEU A 146 -6.32 2.40 -4.48
CA LEU A 146 -6.96 3.65 -4.08
C LEU A 146 -5.99 4.80 -4.37
N ARG A 147 -6.35 5.65 -5.33
CA ARG A 147 -5.59 6.85 -5.68
C ARG A 147 -6.21 8.06 -5.02
N LEU A 148 -5.43 8.78 -4.23
CA LEU A 148 -5.84 9.99 -3.52
C LEU A 148 -5.24 11.20 -4.23
N THR A 149 -6.05 12.11 -4.76
CA THR A 149 -5.57 13.38 -5.33
C THR A 149 -5.95 14.53 -4.41
N PHE A 150 -4.94 15.21 -3.87
CA PHE A 150 -5.13 16.20 -2.80
C PHE A 150 -5.68 17.52 -3.34
N LEU A 151 -6.71 18.04 -2.68
CA LEU A 151 -7.36 19.31 -3.06
C LEU A 151 -6.77 20.52 -2.32
N ARG A 152 -5.79 20.28 -1.43
CA ARG A 152 -5.11 21.26 -0.60
C ARG A 152 -3.81 20.69 -0.05
N ASP A 153 -2.91 21.56 0.37
CA ASP A 153 -1.71 21.15 1.09
C ASP A 153 -2.05 20.61 2.48
N LEU A 154 -1.46 19.46 2.81
CA LEU A 154 -1.62 18.80 4.11
C LEU A 154 -0.29 18.22 4.58
N PRO A 155 0.14 18.47 5.84
CA PRO A 155 1.29 17.79 6.41
C PRO A 155 1.06 16.28 6.44
N GLY A 156 2.08 15.47 6.15
CA GLY A 156 1.92 14.01 6.16
C GLY A 156 1.50 13.47 7.53
N GLN A 157 1.94 14.10 8.62
CA GLN A 157 1.45 13.80 9.97
C GLN A 157 -0.08 13.88 10.09
N LYS A 158 -0.74 14.86 9.44
CA LYS A 158 -2.21 14.99 9.50
C LYS A 158 -2.92 13.87 8.75
N ILE A 159 -2.32 13.37 7.67
CA ILE A 159 -2.83 12.21 6.94
C ILE A 159 -2.61 10.93 7.76
N ALA A 160 -1.41 10.75 8.30
CA ALA A 160 -1.08 9.63 9.19
C ALA A 160 -2.01 9.59 10.41
N ASP A 161 -2.31 10.73 11.04
CA ASP A 161 -3.26 10.80 12.15
C ASP A 161 -4.67 10.41 11.70
N SER A 162 -5.13 10.87 10.53
CA SER A 162 -6.43 10.44 9.99
C SER A 162 -6.48 8.94 9.65
N PHE A 163 -5.35 8.33 9.27
CA PHE A 163 -5.25 6.89 9.04
C PHE A 163 -5.31 6.13 10.36
N LYS A 164 -4.65 6.62 11.42
CA LYS A 164 -4.77 6.07 12.79
C LYS A 164 -6.21 6.09 13.29
N ASP A 165 -6.91 7.21 13.13
CA ASP A 165 -8.34 7.32 13.48
C ASP A 165 -9.17 6.23 12.75
N GLY A 166 -8.88 5.98 11.47
CA GLY A 166 -9.49 4.94 10.66
C GLY A 166 -9.22 3.53 11.18
N LEU A 167 -7.97 3.23 11.51
CA LEU A 167 -7.57 1.95 12.09
C LEU A 167 -8.24 1.71 13.45
N GLU A 168 -8.26 2.73 14.32
CA GLU A 168 -8.86 2.65 15.65
C GLU A 168 -10.38 2.46 15.59
N ALA A 169 -11.06 3.12 14.63
CA ALA A 169 -12.49 2.90 14.38
C ALA A 169 -12.80 1.44 14.01
N ASN A 170 -11.83 0.75 13.40
CA ASN A 170 -11.89 -0.67 13.03
C ASN A 170 -11.28 -1.61 14.09
N LYS A 171 -11.00 -1.10 15.31
CA LYS A 171 -10.41 -1.86 16.42
C LYS A 171 -9.01 -2.40 16.12
N ILE A 172 -8.30 -1.81 15.16
CA ILE A 172 -6.92 -2.13 14.84
C ILE A 172 -6.04 -1.21 15.70
N SER A 173 -5.41 -1.80 16.72
CA SER A 173 -4.61 -1.06 17.70
C SER A 173 -3.38 -0.43 17.05
N THR A 174 -3.23 0.87 17.23
CA THR A 174 -2.05 1.61 16.74
C THR A 174 -0.78 1.34 17.55
N LYS A 175 -0.91 0.67 18.71
CA LYS A 175 0.19 0.32 19.61
C LYS A 175 0.70 -1.11 19.41
N THR A 176 -0.14 -1.98 18.85
CA THR A 176 0.12 -3.42 18.70
C THR A 176 -0.18 -3.89 17.29
N MET A 177 -0.07 -3.00 16.30
CA MET A 177 -0.21 -3.33 14.89
C MET A 177 0.96 -4.20 14.41
N SER A 178 0.78 -4.89 13.29
CA SER A 178 1.86 -5.67 12.69
C SER A 178 3.04 -4.77 12.29
N PRO A 179 4.27 -5.31 12.22
CA PRO A 179 5.43 -4.55 11.79
C PRO A 179 5.26 -3.90 10.39
N GLU A 180 4.55 -4.57 9.49
CA GLU A 180 4.29 -4.09 8.13
C GLU A 180 3.33 -2.91 8.12
N LEU A 181 2.25 -2.99 8.90
CA LEU A 181 1.33 -1.87 9.06
C LEU A 181 2.02 -0.68 9.73
N ALA A 182 2.89 -0.92 10.72
CA ALA A 182 3.70 0.13 11.33
C ALA A 182 4.65 0.78 10.32
N LYS A 183 5.25 -0.01 9.42
CA LYS A 183 6.09 0.49 8.34
C LYS A 183 5.29 1.37 7.38
N VAL A 184 4.08 0.95 6.97
CA VAL A 184 3.19 1.78 6.12
C VAL A 184 2.92 3.14 6.78
N MET A 185 2.58 3.14 8.07
CA MET A 185 2.32 4.36 8.82
C MET A 185 3.57 5.25 8.94
N SER A 186 4.75 4.65 9.07
CA SER A 186 6.03 5.35 9.07
C SER A 186 6.31 6.02 7.72
N GLU A 187 6.06 5.33 6.61
CA GLU A 187 6.23 5.91 5.26
C GLU A 187 5.31 7.11 5.05
N VAL A 188 4.04 7.01 5.46
CA VAL A 188 3.08 8.14 5.37
C VAL A 188 3.50 9.31 6.26
N THR A 189 4.04 9.02 7.45
CA THR A 189 4.51 10.05 8.39
C THR A 189 5.78 10.74 7.89
N ALA A 190 6.66 10.02 7.18
CA ALA A 190 7.90 10.55 6.62
C ALA A 190 7.66 11.58 5.50
N ILE A 191 6.48 11.55 4.87
CA ILE A 191 6.08 12.55 3.88
C ILE A 191 5.89 13.89 4.60
N LYS A 192 6.76 14.86 4.30
CA LYS A 192 6.68 16.21 4.89
C LYS A 192 5.32 16.86 4.60
N GLN A 193 4.88 16.78 3.35
CA GLN A 193 3.65 17.41 2.88
C GLN A 193 3.09 16.67 1.67
N PHE A 194 1.78 16.44 1.68
CA PHE A 194 0.99 16.14 0.50
C PHE A 194 0.54 17.45 -0.12
N SER A 195 1.06 17.76 -1.30
CA SER A 195 0.78 19.04 -1.97
C SER A 195 -0.54 18.99 -2.73
N LYS A 196 -1.22 20.12 -2.84
CA LYS A 196 -2.40 20.29 -3.69
C LYS A 196 -2.10 19.79 -5.12
N GLU A 197 -3.09 19.17 -5.73
CA GLU A 197 -3.08 18.56 -7.07
C GLU A 197 -2.11 17.39 -7.26
N THR A 198 -1.33 17.03 -6.23
CA THR A 198 -0.51 15.81 -6.27
C THR A 198 -1.32 14.58 -5.87
N SER A 199 -0.86 13.42 -6.32
CA SER A 199 -1.52 12.15 -6.03
C SER A 199 -0.64 11.24 -5.19
N TYR A 200 -1.29 10.49 -4.30
CA TYR A 200 -0.72 9.40 -3.54
C TYR A 200 -1.58 8.17 -3.76
N SER A 201 -0.98 7.07 -4.23
CA SER A 201 -1.73 5.86 -4.54
C SER A 201 -1.30 4.71 -3.64
N ILE A 202 -2.28 3.92 -3.21
CA ILE A 202 -2.07 2.70 -2.45
C ILE A 202 -2.60 1.54 -3.27
N THR A 203 -1.73 0.61 -3.66
CA THR A 203 -2.12 -0.61 -4.37
C THR A 203 -1.92 -1.82 -3.49
N ALA A 204 -2.95 -2.65 -3.31
CA ALA A 204 -2.81 -3.97 -2.70
C ALA A 204 -2.68 -5.04 -3.79
N VAL A 205 -1.75 -5.97 -3.57
CA VAL A 205 -1.55 -7.18 -4.37
C VAL A 205 -1.52 -8.37 -3.43
N TRP A 206 -2.48 -9.28 -3.54
CA TRP A 206 -2.49 -10.53 -2.76
C TRP A 206 -1.84 -11.68 -3.52
N LYS A 207 -1.04 -12.49 -2.82
CA LYS A 207 -0.42 -13.70 -3.36
C LYS A 207 -0.42 -14.79 -2.28
N GLY A 208 -1.39 -15.70 -2.36
CA GLY A 208 -1.55 -16.76 -1.35
C GLY A 208 -1.95 -16.20 0.01
N ASN A 209 -1.10 -16.42 1.01
CA ASN A 209 -1.25 -15.91 2.39
C ASN A 209 -0.50 -14.58 2.63
N GLN A 210 0.09 -14.00 1.59
CA GLN A 210 0.79 -12.72 1.65
C GLN A 210 0.02 -11.63 0.91
N ALA A 211 0.24 -10.39 1.33
CA ALA A 211 -0.13 -9.21 0.58
C ALA A 211 1.06 -8.24 0.48
N SER A 212 1.07 -7.44 -0.57
CA SER A 212 1.99 -6.32 -0.75
C SER A 212 1.18 -5.04 -0.89
N LEU A 213 1.52 -4.02 -0.10
CA LEU A 213 1.07 -2.65 -0.32
C LEU A 213 2.16 -1.88 -1.07
N LEU A 214 1.80 -1.38 -2.26
CA LEU A 214 2.63 -0.48 -3.04
C LEU A 214 2.17 0.95 -2.74
N LEU A 215 3.05 1.73 -2.14
CA LEU A 215 2.84 3.13 -1.79
C LEU A 215 3.53 3.97 -2.87
N GLU A 216 2.74 4.62 -3.71
CA GLU A 216 3.21 5.43 -4.82
C GLU A 216 2.99 6.91 -4.51
N ASP A 217 4.07 7.66 -4.52
CA ASP A 217 4.06 9.11 -4.57
C ASP A 217 4.58 9.59 -5.96
N PRO A 218 4.65 10.90 -6.24
CA PRO A 218 5.13 11.38 -7.54
C PRO A 218 6.59 11.02 -7.88
N THR A 219 7.37 10.53 -6.91
CA THR A 219 8.82 10.29 -7.04
C THR A 219 9.18 8.82 -7.07
N GLU A 220 8.47 7.97 -6.31
CA GLU A 220 8.81 6.57 -6.17
C GLU A 220 7.62 5.66 -5.81
N ILE A 221 7.83 4.36 -5.97
CA ILE A 221 6.92 3.30 -5.50
C ILE A 221 7.66 2.47 -4.45
N LYS A 222 7.16 2.46 -3.23
CA LYS A 222 7.68 1.62 -2.14
C LYS A 222 6.79 0.40 -1.94
N SER A 223 7.39 -0.78 -1.82
CA SER A 223 6.66 -2.03 -1.55
C SER A 223 6.85 -2.47 -0.10
N ILE A 224 5.75 -2.79 0.57
CA ILE A 224 5.73 -3.40 1.91
C ILE A 224 4.94 -4.70 1.82
N THR A 225 5.59 -5.82 2.13
CA THR A 225 5.00 -7.17 2.01
C THR A 225 4.93 -7.83 3.38
N GLY A 226 3.83 -8.52 3.64
CA GLY A 226 3.52 -9.18 4.90
C GLY A 226 2.39 -10.19 4.77
N ASN A 227 1.79 -10.58 5.89
CA ASN A 227 0.59 -11.43 5.92
C ASN A 227 -0.59 -10.73 5.22
N GLN A 228 -1.43 -11.46 4.49
CA GLN A 228 -2.61 -10.89 3.81
C GLN A 228 -3.46 -9.93 4.68
N GLU A 229 -3.59 -10.21 5.98
CA GLU A 229 -4.43 -9.44 6.91
C GLU A 229 -3.99 -7.98 7.07
N PHE A 230 -2.70 -7.64 6.94
CA PHE A 230 -2.28 -6.24 7.13
C PHE A 230 -2.79 -5.33 6.00
N ALA A 231 -2.94 -5.85 4.77
CA ALA A 231 -3.54 -5.10 3.68
C ALA A 231 -5.02 -4.85 3.94
N ASP A 232 -5.75 -5.88 4.40
CA ASP A 232 -7.17 -5.76 4.76
C ASP A 232 -7.35 -4.76 5.90
N HIS A 233 -6.50 -4.82 6.92
CA HIS A 233 -6.46 -3.84 8.01
C HIS A 233 -6.23 -2.42 7.52
N PHE A 234 -5.31 -2.21 6.56
CA PHE A 234 -5.06 -0.88 6.04
C PHE A 234 -6.24 -0.36 5.20
N PHE A 235 -6.83 -1.20 4.34
CA PHE A 235 -7.99 -0.83 3.53
C PHE A 235 -9.28 -0.65 4.34
N ALA A 236 -9.35 -1.21 5.56
CA ALA A 236 -10.44 -0.96 6.49
C ALA A 236 -10.61 0.54 6.86
N ILE A 237 -9.55 1.36 6.71
CA ILE A 237 -9.63 2.82 6.87
C ILE A 237 -10.75 3.41 5.99
N TRP A 238 -10.90 2.94 4.75
CA TRP A 238 -11.92 3.45 3.82
C TRP A 238 -13.14 2.54 3.72
N PHE A 239 -12.96 1.23 3.77
CA PHE A 239 -14.01 0.26 3.47
C PHE A 239 -14.55 -0.49 4.69
N GLY A 240 -13.98 -0.27 5.87
CA GLY A 240 -14.47 -0.81 7.14
C GLY A 240 -15.50 0.10 7.80
N LYS A 241 -15.44 0.21 9.13
CA LYS A 241 -16.23 1.16 9.93
C LYS A 241 -15.64 2.57 9.76
N PRO A 242 -16.43 3.56 9.27
CA PRO A 242 -15.92 4.91 9.10
C PRO A 242 -15.59 5.59 10.43
N ALA A 243 -14.45 6.25 10.51
CA ALA A 243 -14.03 7.02 11.69
C ALA A 243 -14.84 8.31 11.91
N ASP A 244 -15.45 8.86 10.85
CA ASP A 244 -16.36 10.00 10.95
C ASP A 244 -17.43 9.99 9.86
N GLY A 245 -18.47 10.81 10.02
CA GLY A 245 -19.60 10.85 9.07
C GLY A 245 -19.21 11.26 7.65
N LYS A 246 -18.15 12.07 7.47
CA LYS A 246 -17.70 12.46 6.13
C LYS A 246 -16.85 11.40 5.44
N LEU A 247 -16.24 10.51 6.22
CA LEU A 247 -15.65 9.28 5.70
C LEU A 247 -16.74 8.25 5.36
N ALA A 248 -17.85 8.22 6.10
CA ALA A 248 -19.01 7.40 5.75
C ALA A 248 -19.63 7.85 4.41
N ASP A 249 -19.76 9.17 4.20
CA ASP A 249 -20.19 9.73 2.91
C ASP A 249 -19.24 9.29 1.79
N LEU A 250 -17.92 9.37 1.99
CA LEU A 250 -16.94 8.89 1.01
C LEU A 250 -17.08 7.39 0.74
N LYS A 251 -17.18 6.56 1.77
CA LYS A 251 -17.34 5.10 1.63
C LYS A 251 -18.53 4.78 0.73
N LYS A 252 -19.68 5.42 0.96
CA LYS A 252 -20.89 5.25 0.15
C LYS A 252 -20.67 5.56 -1.33
N GLU A 253 -19.84 6.53 -1.67
CA GLU A 253 -19.48 6.85 -3.05
C GLU A 253 -18.55 5.79 -3.64
N LEU A 254 -17.58 5.30 -2.85
CA LEU A 254 -16.58 4.34 -3.35
C LEU A 254 -17.12 2.91 -3.52
N ILE A 255 -18.17 2.51 -2.78
CA ILE A 255 -18.74 1.16 -2.89
C ILE A 255 -19.89 1.05 -3.90
N LYS A 256 -20.25 2.15 -4.57
CA LYS A 256 -21.30 2.16 -5.61
C LYS A 256 -20.92 1.28 -6.78
#